data_AF-A0A7W6JQ52-F1
#
_entry.id   AF-A0A7W6JQ52-F1
#
_cell.length_a   1.000
_cell.length_b   1.000
_cell.length_c   1.000
_cell.angle_alpha   90.00
_cell.angle_beta   90.00
_cell.angle_gamma   90.00
#
_symmetry.space_group_name_H-M   'P 1'
#
loop_
_entity.id
_entity.type
_entity.pdbx_description
1 polymer ?
#
loop_
_entity_poly.entity_id
_entity_poly.type
_entity_poly.pdbx_seq_one_letter_code
_entity_poly.pdbx_strand_id
1 'polypeptide(L)' 'MDTETLRVVAGLARKRAARNGADHGDGMARLGAQRALTQLAIDLEVTAAEFDRQDRRVRKRPAA' A
#
# COMPACT_ATOMS: atom_id res chain seq x y z
N MET A 1 -12.51 4.20 -1.14
CA MET A 1 -11.59 3.63 -0.14
C MET A 1 -10.89 4.79 0.51
N ASP A 2 -10.99 4.92 1.83
CA ASP A 2 -10.33 6.01 2.57
C ASP A 2 -8.83 5.73 2.81
N THR A 3 -8.13 6.77 3.28
CA THR A 3 -6.69 6.73 3.54
C THR A 3 -6.28 5.79 4.66
N GLU A 4 -7.14 5.55 5.64
CA GLU A 4 -6.88 4.57 6.70
C GLU A 4 -6.89 3.15 6.14
N THR A 5 -7.90 2.83 5.33
CA THR A 5 -8.01 1.53 4.67
C THR A 5 -6.80 1.27 3.77
N LEU A 6 -6.34 2.27 3.00
CA LEU A 6 -5.14 2.13 2.16
C LEU A 6 -3.89 1.79 2.99
N ARG A 7 -3.70 2.46 4.13
CA ARG A 7 -2.58 2.19 5.05
C ARG A 7 -2.67 0.79 5.68
N VAL A 8 -3.87 0.35 6.05
CA VAL A 8 -4.10 -0.99 6.59
C VAL A 8 -3.74 -2.06 5.56
N VAL A 9 -4.16 -1.89 4.31
CA VAL A 9 -3.84 -2.84 3.22
C VAL A 9 -2.34 -2.83 2.90
N ALA A 10 -1.69 -1.66 2.91
CA ALA A 10 -0.22 -1.58 2.77
C ALA A 10 0.49 -2.38 3.87
N GLY A 11 0.06 -2.22 5.12
CA GLY A 11 0.57 -2.99 6.26
C GLY A 11 0.35 -4.51 6.10
N LEU A 12 -0.81 -4.91 5.55
CA LEU A 12 -1.08 -6.33 5.26
C LEU A 12 -0.17 -6.87 4.14
N ALA A 13 0.07 -6.10 3.09
CA ALA A 13 0.98 -6.45 2.01
C ALA A 13 2.41 -6.64 2.53
N ARG A 14 2.92 -5.73 3.39
CA ARG A 14 4.22 -5.89 4.07
C ARG A 14 4.29 -7.15 4.93
N LYS A 15 3.26 -7.41 5.73
CA LYS A 15 3.19 -8.64 6.57
C LYS A 15 3.18 -9.90 5.72
N ARG A 16 2.54 -9.89 4.55
CA ARG A 16 2.56 -11.02 3.60
C ARG A 16 3.94 -11.18 2.96
N ALA A 17 4.55 -10.09 2.49
CA ALA A 17 5.91 -10.11 1.93
C ALA A 17 6.94 -10.64 2.93
N ALA A 18 6.80 -10.31 4.21
CA ALA A 18 7.69 -10.79 5.28
C ALA A 18 7.46 -12.27 5.63
N ARG A 19 6.21 -12.76 5.57
CA ARG A 19 5.89 -14.14 5.95
C ARG A 19 6.42 -15.16 4.97
N ASN A 20 6.46 -14.83 3.68
CA ASN A 20 7.20 -15.43 2.57
C ASN A 20 7.46 -16.95 2.53
N GLY A 21 6.93 -17.81 3.39
CA GLY A 21 7.37 -19.19 3.56
C GLY A 21 6.23 -20.20 3.68
N ALA A 22 5.00 -19.78 3.40
CA ALA A 22 3.83 -20.65 3.53
C ALA A 22 3.24 -21.12 2.17
N ASP A 23 3.63 -20.49 1.06
CA ASP A 23 3.13 -20.86 -0.27
C ASP A 23 4.14 -21.75 -1.02
N HIS A 24 3.64 -22.82 -1.62
CA HIS A 24 4.38 -23.95 -2.23
C HIS A 24 5.11 -23.59 -3.55
N GLY A 25 5.53 -22.35 -3.74
CA GLY A 25 6.23 -21.89 -4.95
C GLY A 25 7.74 -22.14 -4.90
N ASP A 26 8.37 -22.26 -6.08
CA ASP A 26 9.83 -22.27 -6.19
C ASP A 26 10.47 -20.95 -5.71
N GLY A 27 11.80 -20.94 -5.58
CA GLY A 27 12.53 -19.77 -5.07
C GLY A 27 12.34 -18.48 -5.88
N MET A 28 12.12 -18.60 -7.20
CA MET A 28 11.93 -17.46 -8.08
C MET A 28 10.51 -16.91 -8.00
N ALA A 29 9.51 -17.79 -7.98
CA ALA A 29 8.12 -17.43 -7.75
C ALA A 29 7.96 -16.71 -6.39
N ARG A 30 8.63 -17.23 -5.36
CA ARG A 30 8.66 -16.63 -4.02
C ARG A 30 9.30 -15.24 -4.02
N LEU A 31 10.45 -15.07 -4.67
CA LEU A 31 11.11 -13.76 -4.80
C LEU A 31 10.23 -12.77 -5.59
N GLY A 32 9.58 -13.22 -6.65
CA GLY A 32 8.64 -12.43 -7.44
C GLY A 32 7.45 -11.95 -6.59
N ALA A 33 6.81 -12.86 -5.84
CA ALA A 33 5.70 -12.53 -4.96
C ALA A 33 6.10 -11.53 -3.86
N GLN A 34 7.28 -11.72 -3.24
CA GLN A 34 7.80 -10.79 -2.25
C GLN A 34 7.99 -9.37 -2.83
N ARG A 35 8.59 -9.28 -4.02
CA ARG A 35 8.81 -7.99 -4.70
C ARG A 35 7.49 -7.32 -5.06
N ALA A 36 6.53 -8.07 -5.61
CA ALA A 36 5.21 -7.56 -5.96
C ALA A 36 4.45 -7.02 -4.73
N LEU A 37 4.44 -7.76 -3.62
CA LEU A 37 3.79 -7.33 -2.37
C LEU A 37 4.49 -6.11 -1.75
N THR A 38 5.81 -6.03 -1.87
CA THR A 38 6.57 -4.86 -1.40
C THR A 38 6.22 -3.62 -2.22
N GLN A 39 6.17 -3.75 -3.56
CA GLN A 39 5.80 -2.65 -4.44
C GLN A 39 4.36 -2.20 -4.21
N LEU A 40 3.43 -3.14 -4.06
CA LEU A 40 2.03 -2.85 -3.74
C LEU A 40 1.89 -2.04 -2.44
N ALA A 41 2.66 -2.37 -1.41
CA ALA A 41 2.63 -1.60 -0.16
C ALA A 41 3.08 -0.15 -0.37
N ILE A 42 4.14 0.06 -1.16
CA ILE A 42 4.64 1.40 -1.50
C ILE A 42 3.57 2.19 -2.28
N ASP A 43 2.97 1.58 -3.29
CA ASP A 43 1.97 2.24 -4.13
C ASP A 43 0.74 2.67 -3.33
N LEU A 44 0.30 1.84 -2.37
CA LEU A 44 -0.81 2.16 -1.46
C LEU A 44 -0.47 3.29 -0.48
N GLU A 45 0.76 3.32 0.05
CA GLU A 45 1.23 4.41 0.92
C GLU A 45 1.31 5.74 0.18
N VAL A 46 1.82 5.73 -1.06
CA VAL A 46 1.86 6.91 -1.93
C VAL A 46 0.45 7.39 -2.25
N THR A 47 -0.45 6.47 -2.63
CA THR A 47 -1.85 6.80 -2.92
C THR A 47 -2.54 7.41 -1.70
N ALA A 48 -2.30 6.87 -0.50
CA ALA A 48 -2.82 7.43 0.73
C ALA A 48 -2.29 8.86 0.98
N ALA A 49 -0.99 9.08 0.77
CA ALA A 49 -0.40 10.41 0.92
C ALA A 49 -1.02 11.44 -0.06
N GLU A 50 -1.30 11.03 -1.30
CA GLU A 50 -1.95 11.89 -2.29
C GLU A 50 -3.39 12.23 -1.92
N PHE A 51 -4.14 11.26 -1.40
CA PHE A 51 -5.53 11.49 -0.95
C PHE A 51 -5.58 12.49 0.20
N ASP A 52 -4.70 12.36 1.19
CA ASP A 52 -4.59 13.32 2.29
C ASP A 52 -4.19 14.74 1.80
N ARG A 53 -3.33 14.83 0.79
CA ARG A 53 -2.96 16.11 0.17
C ARG A 53 -4.16 16.74 -0.54
N GLN A 54 -4.95 15.96 -1.26
CA GLN A 54 -6.14 16.45 -1.94
C GLN A 54 -7.20 16.95 -0.95
N ASP A 55 -7.49 16.19 0.10
CA ASP A 55 -8.46 16.61 1.13
C ASP A 55 -8.03 17.92 1.80
N ARG A 56 -6.73 18.05 2.15
CA ARG A 56 -6.17 19.31 2.67
C ARG A 56 -6.30 20.48 1.69
N ARG A 57 -6.14 20.25 0.38
CA ARG A 57 -6.31 21.30 -0.65
C ARG A 57 -7.76 21.74 -0.75
N VAL A 58 -8.71 20.81 -0.71
CA VAL A 58 -10.14 21.12 -0.75
C VAL A 58 -10.54 21.97 0.47
N ARG A 59 -10.11 21.57 1.67
CA ARG A 59 -10.40 22.32 2.92
C ARG A 59 -9.78 23.73 2.96
N LYS A 60 -8.70 23.98 2.20
CA LYS A 60 -8.03 25.28 2.14
C LYS A 60 -8.66 26.26 1.14
N ARG A 61 -9.60 25.83 0.29
CA ARG A 61 -10.30 26.74 -0.61
C ARG A 61 -11.36 27.48 0.21
N PRO A 62 -11.27 28.81 0.39
CA PRO A 62 -12.35 29.56 1.00
C PRO A 62 -13.58 29.45 0.07
N ALA A 63 -14.76 29.25 0.66
CA ALA A 63 -16.02 29.38 -0.06
C ALA A 63 -16.09 30.82 -0.60
N ALA A 64 -16.14 30.94 -1.93
CA ALA A 64 -16.33 32.21 -2.62
C ALA A 64 -17.77 32.70 -2.48
#